data_AF-A0A9Q4P9T4-F1
#
_entry.id   AF-A0A9Q4P9T4-F1
#
_cell.length_a   1.000
_cell.length_b   1.000
_cell.length_c   1.000
_cell.angle_alpha   90.00
_cell.angle_beta   90.00
_cell.angle_gamma   90.00
#
_symmetry.space_group_name_H-M   'P 1'
#
loop_
_entity.id
_entity.type
_entity.pdbx_description
1 polymer ?
#
loop_
_entity_poly.entity_id
_entity_poly.type
_entity_poly.pdbx_seq_one_letter_code
_entity_poly.pdbx_strand_id
1 'polypeptide(L)'
;MKKVNALITKMCFIALCALPIIISSCNDDDDKYYYPTNFENLSLPNDTIIAKGEDLTLKPTLNLINPKIYSWKVDGKEVSNEVNYTFSTSVGGKHEIIFEAQDSKGNTDKAQITVDVFAYYGGFYVINEGSMGHSASVNYYKDGKWNLNIVESLGQTGTVGVIQDSYMYIVAKDAPYLTQIELANFNITKQLSTEIEEQLDYGQASSFCTINETTGILTASRGAYKINLNPLSIGNMLPQLNSESANGNGCKDILKSGDYVFVNNMDTIKIYKASDLSFVKKLTALMKTGFAQTKDGNIWAANGQSLIKINPKTLDEVTVELPDNINVFYNQWAYTPTGLCASTTENALYIVNTTAVPGAYGDSYYGKNIYKYNTESKIAQEFFKAPSKDRSIYGAGIQVNPQNGDVYLIYTEDGYGTHYLNTNIYVADGQSGTQKQIIDYTGKYWFPSSIVFK
;
A
#
# COMPACT_ATOMS: atom_id res chain seq x y z
N MET A 1 28.05 -46.01 22.15
CA MET A 1 27.51 -47.39 22.12
C MET A 1 26.29 -47.47 23.04
N LYS A 2 25.40 -48.47 22.86
CA LYS A 2 24.01 -48.42 23.35
C LYS A 2 23.79 -48.92 24.79
N LYS A 3 22.90 -48.23 25.50
CA LYS A 3 21.80 -48.78 26.35
C LYS A 3 20.51 -48.10 25.83
N VAL A 4 19.27 -48.55 26.05
CA VAL A 4 18.63 -49.39 27.09
C VAL A 4 17.64 -50.37 26.42
N ASN A 5 17.30 -51.50 27.08
CA ASN A 5 16.23 -52.42 26.64
C ASN A 5 14.88 -52.07 27.29
N ALA A 6 13.78 -52.29 26.57
CA ALA A 6 12.40 -52.17 27.07
C ALA A 6 11.79 -53.54 27.44
N LEU A 7 10.67 -53.53 28.17
CA LEU A 7 10.14 -54.69 28.92
C LEU A 7 8.88 -55.32 28.29
N ILE A 8 8.62 -56.57 28.66
CA ILE A 8 7.44 -57.40 28.34
C ILE A 8 6.31 -57.13 29.35
N THR A 9 5.02 -57.31 28.98
CA THR A 9 4.07 -58.27 29.64
C THR A 9 2.67 -58.31 29.00
N LYS A 10 2.08 -59.50 29.04
CA LYS A 10 0.78 -59.97 28.49
C LYS A 10 -0.44 -59.45 29.29
N MET A 11 -1.64 -59.60 28.72
CA MET A 11 -2.86 -59.95 29.48
C MET A 11 -3.86 -60.77 28.64
N CYS A 12 -4.53 -61.74 29.27
CA CYS A 12 -5.65 -62.56 28.76
C CYS A 12 -6.30 -63.31 29.94
N PHE A 13 -7.63 -63.24 30.14
CA PHE A 13 -8.46 -64.27 30.81
C PHE A 13 -9.97 -64.01 30.57
N ILE A 14 -10.84 -64.96 30.91
CA ILE A 14 -12.27 -65.06 30.53
C ILE A 14 -13.12 -65.51 31.75
N ALA A 15 -14.46 -65.34 31.68
CA ALA A 15 -15.53 -65.95 32.52
C ALA A 15 -16.00 -65.15 33.77
N LEU A 16 -17.26 -65.17 34.24
CA LEU A 16 -18.54 -65.76 33.74
C LEU A 16 -19.80 -65.07 34.37
N CYS A 17 -20.99 -65.23 33.74
CA CYS A 17 -22.38 -65.22 34.29
C CYS A 17 -22.91 -64.13 35.25
N ALA A 18 -23.99 -63.44 34.86
CA ALA A 18 -25.32 -63.48 35.53
C ALA A 18 -26.45 -62.67 34.81
N LEU A 19 -27.69 -63.16 34.93
CA LEU A 19 -29.04 -62.57 34.63
C LEU A 19 -30.02 -63.24 35.64
N PRO A 20 -31.29 -62.81 35.86
CA PRO A 20 -32.18 -61.93 35.10
C PRO A 20 -32.26 -60.50 35.75
N ILE A 21 -33.31 -59.64 35.77
CA ILE A 21 -34.78 -59.68 35.51
C ILE A 21 -35.23 -58.34 34.90
N ILE A 22 -36.33 -58.34 34.11
CA ILE A 22 -37.04 -57.14 33.64
C ILE A 22 -38.35 -56.95 34.42
N ILE A 23 -38.63 -55.72 34.87
CA ILE A 23 -40.00 -55.24 35.16
C ILE A 23 -40.12 -53.79 34.68
N SER A 24 -41.29 -53.40 34.19
CA SER A 24 -41.50 -52.15 33.44
C SER A 24 -41.95 -50.97 34.31
N SER A 25 -41.41 -49.78 34.00
CA SER A 25 -42.11 -48.49 34.13
C SER A 25 -41.98 -47.76 32.79
N CYS A 26 -42.96 -46.94 32.43
CA CYS A 26 -42.98 -46.27 31.13
C CYS A 26 -42.26 -44.92 31.14
N ASN A 27 -41.74 -44.59 29.95
CA ASN A 27 -41.58 -43.27 29.36
C ASN A 27 -40.36 -42.38 29.67
N ASP A 28 -39.98 -41.72 28.56
CA ASP A 28 -39.23 -40.49 28.35
C ASP A 28 -37.69 -40.50 28.48
N ASP A 29 -37.08 -39.50 27.83
CA ASP A 29 -35.66 -39.18 27.67
C ASP A 29 -34.77 -40.18 26.89
N ASP A 30 -35.02 -40.25 25.57
CA ASP A 30 -34.11 -40.78 24.53
C ASP A 30 -32.94 -39.78 24.31
N ASP A 31 -32.07 -39.65 25.33
CA ASP A 31 -31.10 -38.57 25.47
C ASP A 31 -29.88 -38.73 24.52
N LYS A 32 -30.09 -38.28 23.28
CA LYS A 32 -29.06 -38.28 22.23
C LYS A 32 -27.96 -37.28 22.55
N TYR A 33 -26.88 -37.78 23.14
CA TYR A 33 -25.60 -37.09 23.26
C TYR A 33 -25.15 -36.52 21.89
N TYR A 34 -25.36 -35.22 21.73
CA TYR A 34 -24.93 -34.49 20.55
C TYR A 34 -23.44 -34.14 20.73
N TYR A 35 -22.58 -34.71 19.89
CA TYR A 35 -21.18 -34.29 19.86
C TYR A 35 -21.11 -32.85 19.31
N PRO A 36 -20.42 -31.91 19.99
CA PRO A 36 -20.30 -30.54 19.50
C PRO A 36 -19.36 -30.50 18.29
N THR A 37 -19.94 -30.51 17.10
CA THR A 37 -19.27 -30.14 15.85
C THR A 37 -19.03 -28.64 15.83
N ASN A 38 -17.83 -28.17 15.50
CA ASN A 38 -17.46 -26.75 15.48
C ASN A 38 -18.52 -25.88 14.80
N PHE A 39 -19.09 -24.94 15.56
CA PHE A 39 -20.12 -23.99 15.10
C PHE A 39 -19.50 -22.77 14.39
N GLU A 40 -18.55 -23.01 13.49
CA GLU A 40 -17.76 -21.99 12.79
C GLU A 40 -18.39 -21.61 11.44
N ASN A 41 -19.54 -20.94 11.47
CA ASN A 41 -20.03 -20.18 10.31
C ASN A 41 -20.95 -19.02 10.73
N LEU A 42 -20.48 -18.19 11.66
CA LEU A 42 -21.12 -16.91 11.95
C LEU A 42 -20.69 -15.91 10.86
N SER A 43 -21.63 -15.15 10.33
CA SER A 43 -21.45 -14.25 9.16
C SER A 43 -20.60 -12.99 9.41
N LEU A 44 -19.59 -13.06 10.28
CA LEU A 44 -18.61 -12.00 10.53
C LEU A 44 -17.37 -12.24 9.65
N PRO A 45 -16.67 -11.19 9.19
CA PRO A 45 -15.35 -11.36 8.58
C PRO A 45 -14.29 -11.72 9.64
N ASN A 46 -13.20 -12.37 9.22
CA ASN A 46 -12.08 -12.71 10.11
C ASN A 46 -11.33 -11.45 10.60
N ASP A 47 -11.24 -10.44 9.74
CA ASP A 47 -10.54 -9.19 9.98
C ASP A 47 -11.23 -7.99 9.32
N THR A 48 -10.96 -6.78 9.82
CA THR A 48 -11.37 -5.52 9.18
C THR A 48 -10.52 -4.35 9.69
N ILE A 49 -10.55 -3.22 8.98
CA ILE A 49 -9.90 -1.95 9.37
C ILE A 49 -10.97 -0.88 9.57
N ILE A 50 -10.82 -0.01 10.58
CA ILE A 50 -11.64 1.20 10.79
C ILE A 50 -10.77 2.39 11.23
N ALA A 51 -11.27 3.62 11.11
CA ALA A 51 -10.62 4.76 11.77
C ALA A 51 -11.03 4.87 13.25
N LYS A 52 -10.22 5.56 14.06
CA LYS A 52 -10.53 5.86 15.46
C LYS A 52 -11.86 6.59 15.62
N GLY A 53 -12.70 6.09 16.51
CA GLY A 53 -14.02 6.64 16.81
C GLY A 53 -15.08 6.37 15.74
N GLU A 54 -14.82 5.48 14.78
CA GLU A 54 -15.84 4.97 13.86
C GLU A 54 -16.54 3.72 14.43
N ASP A 55 -17.81 3.57 14.08
CA ASP A 55 -18.68 2.52 14.62
C ASP A 55 -18.76 1.30 13.69
N LEU A 56 -18.26 0.16 14.15
CA LEU A 56 -18.34 -1.14 13.47
C LEU A 56 -19.50 -1.96 14.05
N THR A 57 -20.62 -2.06 13.32
CA THR A 57 -21.78 -2.85 13.76
C THR A 57 -21.66 -4.31 13.34
N LEU A 58 -21.41 -5.19 14.31
CA LEU A 58 -21.29 -6.64 14.14
C LEU A 58 -22.66 -7.33 14.36
N LYS A 59 -23.03 -8.20 13.42
CA LYS A 59 -24.31 -8.92 13.38
C LYS A 59 -24.09 -10.41 13.02
N PRO A 60 -23.88 -11.29 14.01
CA PRO A 60 -23.60 -12.70 13.75
C PRO A 60 -24.87 -13.46 13.35
N THR A 61 -24.82 -14.17 12.22
CA THR A 61 -25.86 -15.15 11.85
C THR A 61 -25.61 -16.44 12.63
N LEU A 62 -26.47 -16.76 13.59
CA LEU A 62 -26.32 -17.87 14.53
C LEU A 62 -26.75 -19.22 13.94
N ASN A 63 -26.08 -20.30 14.33
CA ASN A 63 -26.49 -21.67 14.06
C ASN A 63 -27.32 -22.26 15.23
N LEU A 64 -27.17 -21.71 16.44
CA LEU A 64 -27.95 -22.12 17.61
C LEU A 64 -29.44 -21.83 17.45
N ILE A 65 -30.27 -22.79 17.88
CA ILE A 65 -31.73 -22.66 17.93
C ILE A 65 -32.14 -22.11 19.30
N ASN A 66 -32.73 -20.91 19.32
CA ASN A 66 -33.17 -20.20 20.53
C ASN A 66 -32.08 -19.97 21.61
N PRO A 67 -30.89 -19.42 21.29
CA PRO A 67 -29.87 -19.06 22.27
C PRO A 67 -30.40 -18.13 23.38
N LYS A 68 -29.78 -18.24 24.56
CA LYS A 68 -30.22 -17.63 25.83
C LYS A 68 -29.17 -16.75 26.48
N ILE A 69 -27.90 -16.98 26.18
CA ILE A 69 -26.77 -16.21 26.67
C ILE A 69 -25.98 -15.73 25.45
N TYR A 70 -25.52 -14.48 25.50
CA TYR A 70 -24.59 -13.89 24.54
C TYR A 70 -23.50 -13.18 25.33
N SER A 71 -22.28 -13.18 24.82
CA SER A 71 -21.11 -12.52 25.42
C SER A 71 -20.20 -12.02 24.31
N TRP A 72 -20.06 -10.70 24.22
CA TRP A 72 -19.04 -10.03 23.42
C TRP A 72 -17.90 -9.62 24.32
N LYS A 73 -16.67 -9.94 23.91
CA LYS A 73 -15.44 -9.55 24.59
C LYS A 73 -14.54 -8.79 23.64
N VAL A 74 -13.96 -7.69 24.10
CA VAL A 74 -12.90 -6.93 23.42
C VAL A 74 -11.64 -7.07 24.26
N ASP A 75 -10.56 -7.56 23.66
CA ASP A 75 -9.27 -7.82 24.30
C ASP A 75 -9.41 -8.63 25.60
N GLY A 76 -10.26 -9.67 25.55
CA GLY A 76 -10.62 -10.55 26.67
C GLY A 76 -11.62 -9.98 27.69
N LYS A 77 -11.93 -8.67 27.66
CA LYS A 77 -12.88 -8.02 28.57
C LYS A 77 -14.30 -8.04 28.01
N GLU A 78 -15.28 -8.49 28.79
CA GLU A 78 -16.70 -8.46 28.40
C GLU A 78 -17.24 -7.01 28.26
N VAL A 79 -18.01 -6.78 27.19
CA VAL A 79 -18.51 -5.45 26.78
C VAL A 79 -19.99 -5.40 26.41
N SER A 80 -20.61 -6.52 26.02
CA SER A 80 -22.04 -6.58 25.65
C SER A 80 -22.57 -8.00 25.77
N ASN A 81 -23.83 -8.15 26.19
CA ASN A 81 -24.53 -9.43 26.27
C ASN A 81 -25.75 -9.46 25.31
N GLU A 82 -25.73 -8.60 24.29
CA GLU A 82 -26.73 -8.51 23.23
C GLU A 82 -26.37 -9.38 22.01
N VAL A 83 -27.36 -9.70 21.17
CA VAL A 83 -27.14 -10.48 19.93
C VAL A 83 -26.25 -9.74 18.93
N ASN A 84 -26.39 -8.42 18.84
CA ASN A 84 -25.59 -7.55 17.98
C ASN A 84 -24.72 -6.63 18.86
N TYR A 85 -23.57 -6.22 18.34
CA TYR A 85 -22.67 -5.32 19.05
C TYR A 85 -22.10 -4.25 18.11
N THR A 86 -22.05 -3.01 18.57
CA THR A 86 -21.35 -1.93 17.87
C THR A 86 -20.03 -1.69 18.59
N PHE A 87 -18.93 -2.07 17.94
CA PHE A 87 -17.58 -1.76 18.38
C PHE A 87 -17.21 -0.33 17.98
N SER A 88 -16.60 0.42 18.91
CA SER A 88 -16.12 1.78 18.69
C SER A 88 -15.03 2.09 19.72
N THR A 89 -13.90 2.66 19.30
CA THR A 89 -12.77 2.95 20.19
C THR A 89 -11.90 4.09 19.70
N SER A 90 -11.31 4.84 20.64
CA SER A 90 -10.27 5.86 20.38
C SER A 90 -8.85 5.34 20.59
N VAL A 91 -8.70 4.12 21.12
CA VAL A 91 -7.41 3.40 21.16
C VAL A 91 -7.05 2.96 19.74
N GLY A 92 -5.77 3.01 19.40
CA GLY A 92 -5.26 2.56 18.11
C GLY A 92 -4.45 1.29 18.28
N GLY A 93 -4.59 0.36 17.34
CA GLY A 93 -3.91 -0.92 17.36
C GLY A 93 -4.77 -2.04 16.80
N LYS A 94 -4.33 -3.28 17.00
CA LYS A 94 -5.16 -4.46 16.75
C LYS A 94 -6.00 -4.74 18.00
N HIS A 95 -7.30 -4.89 17.82
CA HIS A 95 -8.23 -5.30 18.87
C HIS A 95 -8.82 -6.67 18.53
N GLU A 96 -8.84 -7.57 19.51
CA GLU A 96 -9.45 -8.90 19.37
C GLU A 96 -10.89 -8.84 19.88
N ILE A 97 -11.87 -9.13 19.02
CA ILE A 97 -13.28 -9.20 19.41
C ILE A 97 -13.76 -10.64 19.30
N ILE A 98 -14.12 -11.22 20.44
CA ILE A 98 -14.68 -12.57 20.54
C ILE A 98 -16.18 -12.48 20.82
N PHE A 99 -16.96 -13.25 20.10
CA PHE A 99 -18.37 -13.48 20.36
C PHE A 99 -18.62 -14.94 20.76
N GLU A 100 -19.45 -15.13 21.76
CA GLU A 100 -19.94 -16.44 22.21
C GLU A 100 -21.44 -16.36 22.51
N ALA A 101 -22.22 -17.29 21.94
CA ALA A 101 -23.62 -17.48 22.29
C ALA A 101 -23.85 -18.90 22.81
N GLN A 102 -24.81 -19.08 23.72
CA GLN A 102 -25.13 -20.38 24.31
C GLN A 102 -26.64 -20.64 24.38
N ASP A 103 -27.08 -21.86 24.08
CA ASP A 103 -28.47 -22.30 24.25
C ASP A 103 -28.77 -22.86 25.65
N SER A 104 -30.03 -23.21 25.93
CA SER A 104 -30.43 -23.77 27.22
C SER A 104 -29.97 -25.22 27.47
N LYS A 105 -29.23 -25.83 26.53
CA LYS A 105 -28.62 -27.16 26.64
C LYS A 105 -27.09 -27.09 26.79
N GLY A 106 -26.50 -25.90 26.69
CA GLY A 106 -25.06 -25.67 26.80
C GLY A 106 -24.30 -25.66 25.47
N ASN A 107 -24.96 -25.87 24.32
CA ASN A 107 -24.33 -25.78 23.00
C ASN A 107 -23.87 -24.33 22.75
N THR A 108 -22.70 -24.13 22.14
CA THR A 108 -22.13 -22.80 21.90
C THR A 108 -21.79 -22.50 20.44
N ASP A 109 -22.27 -21.36 19.94
CA ASP A 109 -21.77 -20.69 18.74
C ASP A 109 -20.60 -19.79 19.17
N LYS A 110 -19.51 -19.73 18.39
CA LYS A 110 -18.38 -18.82 18.64
C LYS A 110 -17.83 -18.21 17.36
N ALA A 111 -17.36 -16.97 17.44
CA ALA A 111 -16.56 -16.34 16.40
C ALA A 111 -15.53 -15.38 17.00
N GLN A 112 -14.53 -15.05 16.19
CA GLN A 112 -13.49 -14.08 16.50
C GLN A 112 -13.27 -13.20 15.26
N ILE A 113 -13.12 -11.89 15.48
CA ILE A 113 -12.71 -10.93 14.46
C ILE A 113 -11.57 -10.07 15.01
N THR A 114 -10.55 -9.82 14.19
CA THR A 114 -9.49 -8.84 14.50
C THR A 114 -9.81 -7.50 13.85
N VAL A 115 -9.83 -6.42 14.63
CA VAL A 115 -10.09 -5.07 14.13
C VAL A 115 -8.82 -4.22 14.24
N ASP A 116 -8.25 -3.83 13.10
CA ASP A 116 -7.16 -2.87 13.04
C ASP A 116 -7.74 -1.44 13.08
N VAL A 117 -7.48 -0.71 14.17
CA VAL A 117 -7.96 0.65 14.36
C VAL A 117 -6.83 1.65 14.10
N PHE A 118 -6.98 2.44 13.05
CA PHE A 118 -5.99 3.43 12.60
C PHE A 118 -6.41 4.86 12.91
N ALA A 119 -5.45 5.76 13.11
CA ALA A 119 -5.73 7.17 13.40
C ALA A 119 -6.41 7.91 12.23
N TYR A 120 -6.11 7.48 11.00
CA TYR A 120 -6.65 8.02 9.76
C TYR A 120 -6.87 6.85 8.80
N TYR A 121 -8.13 6.55 8.44
CA TYR A 121 -8.48 5.48 7.49
C TYR A 121 -9.79 5.77 6.73
N GLY A 122 -9.95 5.18 5.54
CA GLY A 122 -11.07 5.43 4.63
C GLY A 122 -10.96 6.75 3.85
N GLY A 123 -9.73 7.19 3.53
CA GLY A 123 -9.43 8.43 2.84
C GLY A 123 -8.07 8.34 2.15
N PHE A 124 -7.42 9.48 1.89
CA PHE A 124 -6.09 9.49 1.25
C PHE A 124 -5.11 10.47 1.90
N TYR A 125 -3.83 10.17 1.76
CA TYR A 125 -2.72 10.99 2.22
C TYR A 125 -2.08 11.73 1.06
N VAL A 126 -1.56 12.93 1.32
CA VAL A 126 -0.72 13.70 0.40
C VAL A 126 0.64 13.90 1.03
N ILE A 127 1.69 13.47 0.34
CA ILE A 127 3.08 13.62 0.78
C ILE A 127 3.61 14.93 0.18
N ASN A 128 3.93 15.89 1.04
CA ASN A 128 4.42 17.20 0.64
C ASN A 128 5.94 17.22 0.55
N GLU A 129 6.48 17.92 -0.45
CA GLU A 129 7.92 18.05 -0.71
C GLU A 129 8.64 18.87 0.38
N GLY A 130 7.92 19.73 1.09
CA GLY A 130 8.51 20.80 1.88
C GLY A 130 8.89 22.00 1.01
N SER A 131 9.65 22.94 1.57
CA SER A 131 10.15 24.12 0.84
C SER A 131 11.39 24.69 1.53
N MET A 132 11.99 25.76 1.01
CA MET A 132 13.17 26.36 1.65
C MET A 132 12.83 26.76 3.11
N GLY A 133 13.50 26.13 4.08
CA GLY A 133 13.25 26.34 5.51
C GLY A 133 12.11 25.50 6.13
N HIS A 134 11.46 24.63 5.35
CA HIS A 134 10.34 23.80 5.80
C HIS A 134 10.49 22.35 5.34
N SER A 135 10.43 21.39 6.26
CA SER A 135 10.47 19.97 5.93
C SER A 135 9.22 19.52 5.16
N ALA A 136 9.34 18.37 4.51
CA ALA A 136 8.22 17.52 4.12
C ALA A 136 7.25 17.26 5.28
N SER A 137 5.99 17.05 4.92
CA SER A 137 4.87 16.77 5.83
C SER A 137 3.85 15.85 5.16
N VAL A 138 2.90 15.32 5.93
CA VAL A 138 1.73 14.63 5.38
C VAL A 138 0.45 15.38 5.76
N ASN A 139 -0.44 15.50 4.78
CA ASN A 139 -1.83 15.90 4.98
C ASN A 139 -2.75 14.71 4.69
N TYR A 140 -3.91 14.63 5.33
CA TYR A 140 -4.90 13.57 5.12
C TYR A 140 -6.28 14.13 4.85
N TYR A 141 -6.99 13.56 3.87
CA TYR A 141 -8.34 13.96 3.48
C TYR A 141 -9.32 12.79 3.58
N LYS A 142 -10.49 13.07 4.16
CA LYS A 142 -11.66 12.19 4.15
C LYS A 142 -12.94 13.03 4.19
N ASP A 143 -13.96 12.63 3.43
CA ASP A 143 -15.35 13.13 3.51
C ASP A 143 -15.50 14.65 3.62
N GLY A 144 -14.86 15.39 2.71
CA GLY A 144 -14.91 16.86 2.68
C GLY A 144 -13.91 17.57 3.59
N LYS A 145 -13.24 16.86 4.50
CA LYS A 145 -12.42 17.43 5.56
C LYS A 145 -10.92 17.10 5.41
N TRP A 146 -10.10 18.14 5.48
CA TRP A 146 -8.66 18.02 5.67
C TRP A 146 -8.27 17.89 7.14
N ASN A 147 -7.27 17.07 7.40
CA ASN A 147 -6.42 17.09 8.58
C ASN A 147 -5.02 17.44 8.06
N LEU A 148 -4.49 18.60 8.47
CA LEU A 148 -3.30 19.22 7.88
C LEU A 148 -2.12 19.10 8.86
N ASN A 149 -0.90 18.91 8.34
CA ASN A 149 0.31 18.67 9.13
C ASN A 149 0.14 17.52 10.13
N ILE A 150 -0.44 16.38 9.71
CA ILE A 150 -0.65 15.23 10.62
C ILE A 150 0.67 14.55 11.03
N VAL A 151 1.75 14.84 10.30
CA VAL A 151 3.15 14.65 10.70
C VAL A 151 4.01 15.67 9.93
N GLU A 152 5.12 16.10 10.55
CA GLU A 152 6.14 16.99 9.97
C GLU A 152 7.55 16.45 10.32
N SER A 153 8.61 17.23 10.10
CA SER A 153 10.00 16.81 10.34
C SER A 153 10.44 15.56 9.55
N LEU A 154 9.89 15.40 8.35
CA LEU A 154 10.18 14.29 7.43
C LEU A 154 11.35 14.54 6.47
N GLY A 155 12.19 15.55 6.74
CA GLY A 155 13.33 15.93 5.91
C GLY A 155 12.97 16.79 4.70
N GLN A 156 13.87 16.91 3.74
CA GLN A 156 13.68 17.67 2.50
C GLN A 156 14.48 17.02 1.37
N THR A 157 14.07 17.04 0.10
CA THR A 157 12.70 17.18 -0.40
C THR A 157 11.93 15.87 -0.16
N GLY A 158 10.70 15.93 0.37
CA GLY A 158 9.81 14.75 0.42
C GLY A 158 9.51 14.20 -0.98
N THR A 159 9.22 12.91 -1.12
CA THR A 159 9.04 12.27 -2.43
C THR A 159 7.87 11.26 -2.45
N VAL A 160 8.10 10.03 -2.02
CA VAL A 160 7.09 8.96 -2.01
C VAL A 160 6.70 8.57 -0.59
N GLY A 161 5.44 8.17 -0.44
CA GLY A 161 4.96 7.42 0.72
C GLY A 161 4.52 6.02 0.29
N VAL A 162 4.92 5.00 1.05
CA VAL A 162 4.57 3.60 0.81
C VAL A 162 3.93 3.05 2.07
N ILE A 163 2.77 2.39 1.95
CA ILE A 163 2.10 1.76 3.08
C ILE A 163 2.22 0.24 2.95
N GLN A 164 2.60 -0.40 4.07
CA GLN A 164 2.69 -1.85 4.22
C GLN A 164 2.09 -2.21 5.58
N ASP A 165 1.06 -3.04 5.57
CA ASP A 165 0.37 -3.53 6.77
C ASP A 165 -0.08 -2.39 7.71
N SER A 166 0.53 -2.28 8.89
CA SER A 166 0.25 -1.25 9.90
C SER A 166 1.22 -0.06 9.89
N TYR A 167 2.10 0.06 8.87
CA TYR A 167 3.13 1.09 8.77
C TYR A 167 3.08 1.89 7.47
N MET A 168 3.43 3.17 7.56
CA MET A 168 3.74 4.06 6.45
C MET A 168 5.24 4.39 6.44
N TYR A 169 5.84 4.40 5.27
CA TYR A 169 7.25 4.70 5.03
C TYR A 169 7.34 5.92 4.10
N ILE A 170 7.88 7.04 4.57
CA ILE A 170 8.07 8.27 3.78
C ILE A 170 9.54 8.44 3.42
N VAL A 171 9.81 8.72 2.14
CA VAL A 171 11.14 9.04 1.61
C VAL A 171 11.33 10.54 1.44
N ALA A 172 12.49 11.05 1.84
CA ALA A 172 12.97 12.39 1.50
C ALA A 172 14.39 12.32 0.92
N LYS A 173 14.76 13.28 0.06
CA LYS A 173 16.04 13.29 -0.65
C LYS A 173 17.23 13.34 0.30
N ASP A 174 17.17 14.26 1.26
CA ASP A 174 18.17 14.50 2.30
C ASP A 174 17.64 14.02 3.66
N ALA A 175 18.40 14.21 4.74
CA ALA A 175 18.06 13.68 6.06
C ALA A 175 16.63 14.10 6.53
N PRO A 176 15.81 13.16 7.05
CA PRO A 176 16.21 11.86 7.55
C PRO A 176 15.82 10.69 6.63
N TYR A 177 16.00 10.85 5.30
CA TYR A 177 15.98 9.85 4.21
C TYR A 177 14.80 8.87 4.13
N LEU A 178 14.56 8.06 5.16
CA LEU A 178 13.43 7.16 5.31
C LEU A 178 12.84 7.26 6.73
N THR A 179 11.58 7.67 6.83
CA THR A 179 10.80 7.72 8.08
C THR A 179 9.76 6.62 8.12
N GLN A 180 9.72 5.82 9.18
CA GLN A 180 8.63 4.88 9.49
C GLN A 180 7.64 5.50 10.47
N ILE A 181 6.35 5.35 10.18
CA ILE A 181 5.21 5.86 10.94
C ILE A 181 4.25 4.68 11.21
N GLU A 182 3.79 4.49 12.44
CA GLU A 182 2.76 3.50 12.77
C GLU A 182 1.35 4.08 12.55
N LEU A 183 0.48 3.34 11.85
CA LEU A 183 -0.84 3.85 11.44
C LEU A 183 -1.89 3.89 12.55
N ALA A 184 -1.67 3.14 13.65
CA ALA A 184 -2.59 3.05 14.78
C ALA A 184 -2.78 4.41 15.48
N ASN A 185 -1.72 5.18 15.66
CA ASN A 185 -1.75 6.51 16.27
C ASN A 185 -1.04 7.60 15.43
N PHE A 186 -0.47 7.23 14.28
CA PHE A 186 0.28 8.11 13.37
C PHE A 186 1.61 8.68 13.94
N ASN A 187 2.22 7.97 14.89
CA ASN A 187 3.53 8.35 15.45
C ASN A 187 4.68 7.92 14.55
N ILE A 188 5.73 8.75 14.46
CA ILE A 188 7.04 8.34 13.95
C ILE A 188 7.63 7.29 14.92
N THR A 189 7.97 6.10 14.42
CA THR A 189 8.57 5.02 15.22
C THR A 189 10.09 4.96 15.09
N LYS A 190 10.63 5.21 13.89
CA LYS A 190 12.07 5.32 13.62
C LYS A 190 12.30 6.10 12.33
N GLN A 191 13.41 6.82 12.27
CA GLN A 191 13.93 7.49 11.08
C GLN A 191 15.36 7.00 10.82
N LEU A 192 15.80 6.95 9.55
CA LEU A 192 17.17 6.64 9.17
C LEU A 192 17.86 7.93 8.72
N SER A 193 18.41 8.68 9.67
CA SER A 193 18.84 10.06 9.47
C SER A 193 20.30 10.17 9.05
N THR A 194 21.01 11.20 9.52
CA THR A 194 22.44 11.43 9.25
C THR A 194 23.33 10.22 9.56
N GLU A 195 22.87 9.26 10.39
CA GLU A 195 23.60 8.02 10.66
C GLU A 195 23.73 7.06 9.45
N ILE A 196 23.07 7.34 8.32
CA ILE A 196 23.17 6.54 7.09
C ILE A 196 23.87 7.25 5.91
N GLU A 197 24.30 8.51 6.06
CA GLU A 197 24.78 9.34 4.93
C GLU A 197 26.03 8.78 4.23
N GLU A 198 27.02 8.33 5.00
CA GLU A 198 28.22 7.67 4.48
C GLU A 198 27.89 6.38 3.74
N GLN A 199 26.83 5.66 4.17
CA GLN A 199 26.39 4.42 3.53
C GLN A 199 25.66 4.70 2.21
N LEU A 200 24.94 5.83 2.13
CA LEU A 200 24.34 6.33 0.89
C LEU A 200 25.36 7.00 -0.06
N ASP A 201 26.66 7.07 0.30
CA ASP A 201 27.69 7.85 -0.42
C ASP A 201 27.25 9.31 -0.67
N TYR A 202 26.59 9.89 0.36
CA TYR A 202 25.93 11.20 0.34
C TYR A 202 24.92 11.38 -0.82
N GLY A 203 24.37 10.28 -1.33
CA GLY A 203 23.43 10.25 -2.43
C GLY A 203 22.00 10.55 -1.97
N GLN A 204 21.33 11.46 -2.68
CA GLN A 204 19.94 11.81 -2.42
C GLN A 204 19.02 10.61 -2.65
N ALA A 205 18.20 10.26 -1.65
CA ALA A 205 17.19 9.22 -1.79
C ALA A 205 16.05 9.65 -2.74
N SER A 206 15.33 8.68 -3.31
CA SER A 206 14.33 8.94 -4.36
C SER A 206 13.05 8.13 -4.19
N SER A 207 13.15 6.82 -3.96
CA SER A 207 11.98 5.96 -3.86
C SER A 207 12.20 4.77 -2.94
N PHE A 208 11.13 4.08 -2.59
CA PHE A 208 11.15 2.95 -1.68
C PHE A 208 10.16 1.87 -2.14
N CYS A 209 10.48 0.61 -1.87
CA CYS A 209 9.59 -0.52 -2.13
C CYS A 209 9.73 -1.56 -1.03
N THR A 210 8.60 -2.01 -0.47
CA THR A 210 8.57 -3.17 0.43
C THR A 210 8.64 -4.46 -0.38
N ILE A 211 9.54 -5.37 0.04
CA ILE A 211 9.82 -6.62 -0.67
C ILE A 211 9.13 -7.79 0.03
N ASN A 212 9.09 -7.75 1.36
CA ASN A 212 8.32 -8.60 2.27
C ASN A 212 8.26 -7.93 3.66
N GLU A 213 7.55 -8.53 4.61
CA GLU A 213 7.39 -8.07 6.01
C GLU A 213 8.70 -7.64 6.72
N THR A 214 9.85 -8.20 6.31
CA THR A 214 11.15 -7.95 6.97
C THR A 214 12.07 -7.03 6.18
N THR A 215 11.81 -6.80 4.89
CA THR A 215 12.77 -6.22 3.94
C THR A 215 12.10 -5.24 2.99
N GLY A 216 12.64 -4.02 2.92
CA GLY A 216 12.40 -3.06 1.85
C GLY A 216 13.69 -2.71 1.10
N ILE A 217 13.60 -1.86 0.08
CA ILE A 217 14.74 -1.27 -0.63
C ILE A 217 14.51 0.22 -0.78
N LEU A 218 15.51 1.03 -0.41
CA LEU A 218 15.58 2.48 -0.64
C LEU A 218 16.47 2.76 -1.85
N THR A 219 15.99 3.51 -2.84
CA THR A 219 16.79 3.98 -3.98
C THR A 219 17.36 5.37 -3.69
N ALA A 220 18.59 5.61 -4.16
CA ALA A 220 19.27 6.89 -4.08
C ALA A 220 20.16 7.14 -5.31
N SER A 221 20.63 8.37 -5.48
CA SER A 221 21.47 8.77 -6.62
C SER A 221 22.80 8.00 -6.73
N ARG A 222 23.25 7.31 -5.68
CA ARG A 222 24.48 6.48 -5.68
C ARG A 222 24.26 4.98 -5.82
N GLY A 223 23.07 4.48 -5.51
CA GLY A 223 22.76 3.05 -5.47
C GLY A 223 21.35 2.77 -4.97
N ALA A 224 21.00 1.50 -4.76
CA ALA A 224 19.82 1.14 -3.97
C ALA A 224 20.22 0.16 -2.87
N TYR A 225 19.60 0.30 -1.70
CA TYR A 225 20.08 -0.23 -0.44
C TYR A 225 19.02 -1.09 0.21
N LYS A 226 19.40 -2.27 0.72
CA LYS A 226 18.49 -3.08 1.53
C LYS A 226 18.14 -2.28 2.79
N ILE A 227 16.86 -2.21 3.12
CA ILE A 227 16.36 -1.77 4.42
C ILE A 227 15.78 -2.99 5.13
N ASN A 228 16.19 -3.26 6.37
CA ASN A 228 15.47 -4.18 7.24
C ASN A 228 14.33 -3.39 7.90
N LEU A 229 13.11 -3.95 7.96
CA LEU A 229 11.92 -3.23 8.43
C LEU A 229 11.66 -3.36 9.93
N ASN A 230 12.20 -4.41 10.56
CA ASN A 230 12.03 -4.69 11.99
C ASN A 230 13.35 -5.26 12.59
N PRO A 231 14.11 -4.47 13.37
CA PRO A 231 14.00 -3.01 13.53
C PRO A 231 14.43 -2.27 12.26
N LEU A 232 13.88 -1.07 12.05
CA LEU A 232 14.20 -0.25 10.88
C LEU A 232 15.70 0.10 10.85
N SER A 233 16.40 -0.37 9.81
CA SER A 233 17.85 -0.20 9.66
C SER A 233 18.27 -0.33 8.20
N ILE A 234 19.28 0.45 7.79
CA ILE A 234 19.95 0.26 6.50
C ILE A 234 20.86 -0.99 6.53
N GLY A 235 21.07 -1.59 5.37
CA GLY A 235 22.06 -2.61 5.10
C GLY A 235 22.67 -2.41 3.70
N ASN A 236 23.35 -3.46 3.21
CA ASN A 236 24.18 -3.38 2.01
C ASN A 236 23.45 -2.82 0.77
N MET A 237 24.20 -2.07 -0.04
CA MET A 237 23.83 -1.73 -1.42
C MET A 237 23.64 -3.01 -2.26
N LEU A 238 22.63 -3.03 -3.12
CA LEU A 238 22.40 -4.11 -4.07
C LEU A 238 23.52 -4.14 -5.13
N PRO A 239 23.96 -5.34 -5.58
CA PRO A 239 25.11 -5.47 -6.45
C PRO A 239 24.90 -4.80 -7.81
N GLN A 240 25.96 -4.18 -8.35
CA GLN A 240 25.99 -3.50 -9.65
C GLN A 240 25.13 -2.22 -9.76
N LEU A 241 24.77 -1.55 -8.66
CA LEU A 241 23.99 -0.29 -8.69
C LEU A 241 24.81 1.00 -8.57
N ASN A 242 26.11 0.93 -8.31
CA ASN A 242 27.01 2.07 -8.14
C ASN A 242 26.83 3.12 -9.26
N SER A 243 26.72 4.40 -8.88
CA SER A 243 26.56 5.55 -9.79
C SER A 243 27.61 6.63 -9.51
N GLU A 244 28.35 7.05 -10.54
CA GLU A 244 29.29 8.17 -10.45
C GLU A 244 28.59 9.53 -10.30
N SER A 245 27.26 9.61 -10.53
CA SER A 245 26.45 10.82 -10.37
C SER A 245 25.89 10.94 -8.96
N ALA A 246 26.44 11.84 -8.14
CA ALA A 246 25.82 12.23 -6.86
C ALA A 246 24.49 12.98 -7.07
N ASN A 247 24.38 13.77 -8.13
CA ASN A 247 23.31 14.76 -8.31
C ASN A 247 22.12 14.17 -9.09
N GLY A 248 21.50 13.12 -8.53
CA GLY A 248 20.14 12.70 -8.90
C GLY A 248 19.96 11.79 -10.13
N ASN A 249 21.02 11.35 -10.83
CA ASN A 249 20.87 10.51 -12.03
C ASN A 249 21.31 9.04 -11.88
N GLY A 250 21.38 8.52 -10.65
CA GLY A 250 21.61 7.10 -10.35
C GLY A 250 20.33 6.28 -10.20
N CYS A 251 20.04 5.74 -9.01
CA CYS A 251 18.82 4.94 -8.81
C CYS A 251 17.62 5.84 -8.47
N LYS A 252 16.48 5.60 -9.14
CA LYS A 252 15.26 6.41 -9.02
C LYS A 252 14.05 5.55 -8.70
N ASP A 253 13.22 5.24 -9.69
CA ASP A 253 12.03 4.39 -9.53
C ASP A 253 12.39 2.93 -9.20
N ILE A 254 11.47 2.24 -8.52
CA ILE A 254 11.60 0.84 -8.12
C ILE A 254 10.22 0.17 -8.06
N LEU A 255 10.14 -1.10 -8.47
CA LEU A 255 8.93 -1.93 -8.38
C LEU A 255 9.28 -3.37 -8.01
N LYS A 256 8.56 -3.98 -7.07
CA LYS A 256 8.50 -5.45 -6.92
C LYS A 256 7.33 -6.00 -7.74
N SER A 257 7.56 -7.10 -8.45
CA SER A 257 6.52 -7.88 -9.10
C SER A 257 6.89 -9.37 -9.08
N GLY A 258 6.00 -10.19 -8.52
CA GLY A 258 6.26 -11.62 -8.34
C GLY A 258 7.55 -11.87 -7.55
N ASP A 259 8.41 -12.73 -8.11
CA ASP A 259 9.70 -13.14 -7.54
C ASP A 259 10.84 -12.15 -7.80
N TYR A 260 10.57 -11.00 -8.44
CA TYR A 260 11.59 -10.06 -8.91
C TYR A 260 11.37 -8.61 -8.46
N VAL A 261 12.46 -7.86 -8.41
CA VAL A 261 12.52 -6.42 -8.15
C VAL A 261 13.20 -5.74 -9.33
N PHE A 262 12.59 -4.69 -9.83
CA PHE A 262 12.99 -3.91 -10.99
C PHE A 262 13.42 -2.53 -10.49
N VAL A 263 14.70 -2.18 -10.68
CA VAL A 263 15.28 -0.92 -10.22
C VAL A 263 15.68 -0.10 -11.42
N ASN A 264 15.20 1.14 -11.51
CA ASN A 264 15.74 2.11 -12.46
C ASN A 264 17.12 2.55 -11.96
N ASN A 265 18.15 2.39 -12.79
CA ASN A 265 19.52 2.79 -12.54
C ASN A 265 20.06 3.52 -13.77
N MET A 266 20.30 4.83 -13.64
CA MET A 266 20.56 5.74 -14.75
C MET A 266 19.44 5.62 -15.81
N ASP A 267 19.79 5.48 -17.09
CA ASP A 267 18.83 5.26 -18.17
C ASP A 267 18.41 3.77 -18.31
N THR A 268 18.66 2.91 -17.32
CA THR A 268 18.56 1.43 -17.48
C THR A 268 17.70 0.78 -16.41
N ILE A 269 17.27 -0.46 -16.67
CA ILE A 269 16.57 -1.31 -15.69
C ILE A 269 17.49 -2.45 -15.29
N LYS A 270 17.64 -2.67 -13.98
CA LYS A 270 18.37 -3.80 -13.40
C LYS A 270 17.43 -4.63 -12.53
N ILE A 271 17.47 -5.95 -12.71
CA ILE A 271 16.52 -6.89 -12.13
C ILE A 271 17.23 -7.75 -11.09
N TYR A 272 16.59 -7.90 -9.94
CA TYR A 272 17.05 -8.65 -8.77
C TYR A 272 15.98 -9.65 -8.35
N LYS A 273 16.34 -10.77 -7.70
CA LYS A 273 15.32 -11.62 -7.07
C LYS A 273 14.81 -10.98 -5.78
N ALA A 274 13.51 -11.06 -5.53
CA ALA A 274 12.90 -10.63 -4.27
C ALA A 274 13.28 -11.53 -3.06
N SER A 275 13.74 -12.77 -3.30
CA SER A 275 14.07 -13.74 -2.26
C SER A 275 15.40 -13.48 -1.56
N ASP A 276 16.41 -13.02 -2.31
CA ASP A 276 17.82 -12.95 -1.86
C ASP A 276 18.54 -11.66 -2.32
N LEU A 277 17.87 -10.80 -3.09
CA LEU A 277 18.41 -9.58 -3.70
C LEU A 277 19.65 -9.80 -4.60
N SER A 278 19.84 -11.02 -5.09
CA SER A 278 20.86 -11.33 -6.11
C SER A 278 20.49 -10.71 -7.46
N PHE A 279 21.50 -10.17 -8.16
CA PHE A 279 21.34 -9.64 -9.52
C PHE A 279 21.02 -10.75 -10.51
N VAL A 280 20.07 -10.48 -11.41
CA VAL A 280 19.57 -11.43 -12.42
C VAL A 280 19.96 -11.00 -13.83
N LYS A 281 19.51 -9.83 -14.28
CA LYS A 281 19.87 -9.23 -15.59
C LYS A 281 19.72 -7.72 -15.59
N LYS A 282 20.45 -7.07 -16.49
CA LYS A 282 20.22 -5.70 -16.95
C LYS A 282 19.37 -5.76 -18.23
N LEU A 283 18.41 -4.86 -18.41
CA LEU A 283 17.68 -4.73 -19.68
C LEU A 283 18.52 -3.97 -20.74
N THR A 284 18.25 -4.31 -22.00
CA THR A 284 18.77 -3.63 -23.19
C THR A 284 18.01 -2.35 -23.50
N ALA A 285 16.69 -2.34 -23.26
CA ALA A 285 15.85 -1.17 -23.39
C ALA A 285 16.19 -0.10 -22.33
N LEU A 286 16.14 1.17 -22.75
CA LEU A 286 16.44 2.33 -21.90
C LEU A 286 15.15 2.98 -21.39
N MET A 287 15.18 3.49 -20.15
CA MET A 287 14.07 4.22 -19.52
C MET A 287 14.50 5.61 -19.02
N LYS A 288 13.53 6.47 -18.71
CA LYS A 288 13.72 7.79 -18.09
C LYS A 288 12.98 7.96 -16.76
N THR A 289 11.81 7.33 -16.61
CA THR A 289 11.03 7.34 -15.37
C THR A 289 10.10 6.14 -15.28
N GLY A 290 9.76 5.76 -14.05
CA GLY A 290 8.52 5.11 -13.69
C GLY A 290 8.44 3.61 -13.91
N PHE A 291 7.60 2.99 -13.10
CA PHE A 291 7.09 1.64 -13.30
C PHE A 291 5.59 1.61 -12.99
N ALA A 292 4.81 0.99 -13.85
CA ALA A 292 3.40 0.71 -13.63
C ALA A 292 3.11 -0.74 -14.05
N GLN A 293 2.25 -1.46 -13.32
CA GLN A 293 1.93 -2.86 -13.62
C GLN A 293 0.46 -2.99 -14.01
N THR A 294 0.19 -3.48 -15.23
CA THR A 294 -1.18 -3.73 -15.69
C THR A 294 -1.75 -5.04 -15.16
N LYS A 295 -3.07 -5.19 -15.27
CA LYS A 295 -3.86 -6.32 -14.73
C LYS A 295 -3.52 -7.68 -15.36
N ASP A 296 -2.98 -7.70 -16.58
CA ASP A 296 -2.34 -8.85 -17.23
C ASP A 296 -1.01 -9.27 -16.57
N GLY A 297 -0.54 -8.51 -15.57
CA GLY A 297 0.70 -8.70 -14.84
C GLY A 297 1.93 -8.08 -15.51
N ASN A 298 1.84 -7.51 -16.70
CA ASN A 298 3.00 -6.92 -17.36
C ASN A 298 3.41 -5.58 -16.73
N ILE A 299 4.71 -5.37 -16.62
CA ILE A 299 5.31 -4.13 -16.13
C ILE A 299 5.57 -3.21 -17.31
N TRP A 300 5.41 -1.91 -17.09
CA TRP A 300 5.62 -0.85 -18.05
C TRP A 300 6.52 0.23 -17.44
N ALA A 301 7.61 0.55 -18.11
CA ALA A 301 8.48 1.68 -17.78
C ALA A 301 8.47 2.71 -18.92
N ALA A 302 8.68 4.00 -18.61
CA ALA A 302 8.59 5.07 -19.62
C ALA A 302 9.95 5.59 -20.08
N ASN A 303 10.02 5.89 -21.38
CA ASN A 303 11.18 6.44 -22.08
C ASN A 303 10.72 7.51 -23.08
N GLY A 304 10.16 8.60 -22.54
CA GLY A 304 9.60 9.70 -23.31
C GLY A 304 8.41 9.27 -24.18
N GLN A 305 8.60 9.25 -25.50
CA GLN A 305 7.59 8.81 -26.49
C GLN A 305 7.46 7.28 -26.63
N SER A 306 8.20 6.50 -25.83
CA SER A 306 8.14 5.03 -25.85
C SER A 306 7.91 4.46 -24.46
N LEU A 307 7.27 3.29 -24.40
CA LEU A 307 7.14 2.45 -23.22
C LEU A 307 7.93 1.15 -23.38
N ILE A 308 8.37 0.56 -22.28
CA ILE A 308 9.00 -0.77 -22.25
C ILE A 308 8.02 -1.74 -21.60
N LYS A 309 7.41 -2.64 -22.39
CA LYS A 309 6.63 -3.76 -21.84
C LYS A 309 7.61 -4.84 -21.35
N ILE A 310 7.45 -5.28 -20.11
CA ILE A 310 8.30 -6.31 -19.49
C ILE A 310 7.42 -7.40 -18.88
N ASN A 311 7.65 -8.64 -19.28
CA ASN A 311 6.98 -9.80 -18.69
C ASN A 311 7.69 -10.19 -17.38
N PRO A 312 7.05 -10.14 -16.20
CA PRO A 312 7.73 -10.40 -14.93
C PRO A 312 8.09 -11.88 -14.71
N LYS A 313 7.60 -12.81 -15.53
CA LYS A 313 7.84 -14.25 -15.38
C LYS A 313 9.00 -14.75 -16.26
N THR A 314 9.10 -14.24 -17.48
CA THR A 314 10.20 -14.58 -18.42
C THR A 314 11.31 -13.54 -18.42
N LEU A 315 11.03 -12.34 -17.92
CA LEU A 315 11.88 -11.14 -18.00
C LEU A 315 12.14 -10.66 -19.44
N ASP A 316 11.32 -11.07 -20.41
CA ASP A 316 11.38 -10.55 -21.78
C ASP A 316 10.91 -9.09 -21.83
N GLU A 317 11.52 -8.33 -22.74
CA GLU A 317 11.37 -6.87 -22.88
C GLU A 317 10.99 -6.50 -24.32
N VAL A 318 10.05 -5.57 -24.49
CA VAL A 318 9.60 -5.06 -25.79
C VAL A 318 9.37 -3.55 -25.70
N THR A 319 10.09 -2.77 -26.50
CA THR A 319 9.80 -1.34 -26.68
C THR A 319 8.53 -1.16 -27.51
N VAL A 320 7.67 -0.23 -27.09
CA VAL A 320 6.40 0.11 -27.73
C VAL A 320 6.31 1.63 -27.83
N GLU A 321 6.36 2.16 -29.06
CA GLU A 321 6.15 3.59 -29.32
C GLU A 321 4.71 4.00 -28.97
N LEU A 322 4.55 5.18 -28.39
CA LEU A 322 3.24 5.78 -28.12
C LEU A 322 2.70 6.48 -29.37
N PRO A 323 1.38 6.43 -29.62
CA PRO A 323 0.76 7.14 -30.73
C PRO A 323 0.78 8.67 -30.52
N ASP A 324 0.48 9.39 -31.60
CA ASP A 324 0.16 10.83 -31.59
C ASP A 324 1.20 11.76 -30.94
N ASN A 325 2.47 11.32 -30.88
CA ASN A 325 3.61 12.00 -30.25
C ASN A 325 3.51 12.13 -28.72
N ILE A 326 2.62 11.38 -28.06
CA ILE A 326 2.44 11.39 -26.60
C ILE A 326 3.77 11.06 -25.92
N ASN A 327 4.18 11.88 -24.97
CA ASN A 327 5.50 11.88 -24.37
C ASN A 327 5.38 11.89 -22.84
N VAL A 328 5.68 10.78 -22.18
CA VAL A 328 5.49 10.62 -20.72
C VAL A 328 6.32 11.65 -19.96
N PHE A 329 5.66 12.45 -19.12
CA PHE A 329 6.30 13.52 -18.38
C PHE A 329 7.24 13.01 -17.28
N TYR A 330 8.40 13.63 -17.21
CA TYR A 330 9.37 13.49 -16.12
C TYR A 330 10.13 14.80 -15.94
N ASN A 331 10.56 15.09 -14.71
CA ASN A 331 11.49 16.18 -14.46
C ASN A 331 12.93 15.73 -14.84
N GLN A 332 13.51 16.37 -15.85
CA GLN A 332 14.85 16.04 -16.34
C GLN A 332 16.00 16.64 -15.50
N TRP A 333 15.70 17.54 -14.57
CA TRP A 333 16.68 18.29 -13.78
C TRP A 333 16.85 17.78 -12.35
N ALA A 334 15.80 17.17 -11.79
CA ALA A 334 15.80 16.56 -10.46
C ALA A 334 14.80 15.41 -10.44
N TYR A 335 15.01 14.40 -9.61
CA TYR A 335 14.01 13.35 -9.43
C TYR A 335 12.71 13.91 -8.84
N THR A 336 11.60 13.53 -9.48
CA THR A 336 10.22 13.59 -8.96
C THR A 336 9.62 12.19 -9.14
N PRO A 337 8.65 11.78 -8.29
CA PRO A 337 7.86 10.57 -8.54
C PRO A 337 7.19 10.59 -9.93
N THR A 338 6.95 9.41 -10.51
CA THR A 338 6.58 9.29 -11.93
C THR A 338 5.15 9.71 -12.29
N GLY A 339 4.97 10.29 -13.48
CA GLY A 339 3.67 10.60 -14.08
C GLY A 339 2.98 9.43 -14.82
N LEU A 340 3.30 8.19 -14.45
CA LEU A 340 2.80 6.96 -15.07
C LEU A 340 2.10 6.07 -14.02
N CYS A 341 0.83 5.72 -14.25
CA CYS A 341 0.07 4.85 -13.35
C CYS A 341 -0.73 3.79 -14.15
N ALA A 342 -1.10 2.66 -13.53
CA ALA A 342 -1.89 1.61 -14.18
C ALA A 342 -3.35 1.59 -13.69
N SER A 343 -4.28 1.21 -14.57
CA SER A 343 -5.67 1.00 -14.18
C SER A 343 -5.87 -0.32 -13.42
N THR A 344 -6.73 -0.28 -12.41
CA THR A 344 -7.16 -1.47 -11.64
C THR A 344 -8.34 -2.20 -12.29
N THR A 345 -9.12 -1.51 -13.13
CA THR A 345 -10.27 -2.06 -13.83
C THR A 345 -9.87 -2.92 -15.04
N GLU A 346 -8.88 -2.45 -15.81
CA GLU A 346 -8.60 -2.90 -17.18
C GLU A 346 -7.09 -2.86 -17.53
N ASN A 347 -6.71 -3.41 -18.69
CA ASN A 347 -5.34 -3.34 -19.20
C ASN A 347 -5.03 -1.99 -19.86
N ALA A 348 -4.96 -0.94 -19.04
CA ALA A 348 -4.62 0.41 -19.47
C ALA A 348 -3.62 1.11 -18.53
N LEU A 349 -2.91 2.09 -19.08
CA LEU A 349 -2.02 3.02 -18.37
C LEU A 349 -2.57 4.44 -18.47
N TYR A 350 -2.47 5.20 -17.39
CA TYR A 350 -2.64 6.65 -17.40
C TYR A 350 -1.27 7.32 -17.49
N ILE A 351 -1.15 8.27 -18.42
CA ILE A 351 0.09 8.95 -18.78
C ILE A 351 -0.13 10.45 -18.63
N VAL A 352 0.64 11.09 -17.74
CA VAL A 352 0.81 12.54 -17.75
C VAL A 352 1.63 12.90 -19.00
N ASN A 353 1.03 13.65 -19.94
CA ASN A 353 1.69 14.03 -21.18
C ASN A 353 2.46 15.35 -21.06
N THR A 354 3.70 15.33 -21.54
CA THR A 354 4.58 16.49 -21.65
C THR A 354 4.04 17.49 -22.67
N THR A 355 3.94 18.76 -22.25
CA THR A 355 3.64 19.90 -23.10
C THR A 355 4.79 20.89 -23.02
N ALA A 356 5.39 21.21 -24.17
CA ALA A 356 6.35 22.29 -24.29
C ALA A 356 5.61 23.65 -24.33
N VAL A 357 6.08 24.61 -23.55
CA VAL A 357 5.58 25.98 -23.47
C VAL A 357 6.74 26.91 -23.82
N PRO A 358 6.74 27.53 -25.03
CA PRO A 358 7.84 28.39 -25.45
C PRO A 358 8.00 29.62 -24.57
N GLY A 359 9.24 29.85 -24.10
CA GLY A 359 9.60 30.95 -23.21
C GLY A 359 10.72 31.83 -23.78
N ALA A 360 10.80 33.07 -23.30
CA ALA A 360 11.81 34.05 -23.74
C ALA A 360 13.27 33.65 -23.44
N TYR A 361 13.47 32.62 -22.62
CA TYR A 361 14.78 32.08 -22.21
C TYR A 361 14.93 30.58 -22.54
N GLY A 362 14.10 30.07 -23.46
CA GLY A 362 13.99 28.64 -23.80
C GLY A 362 12.63 28.05 -23.45
N ASP A 363 12.37 26.83 -23.95
CA ASP A 363 11.10 26.13 -23.73
C ASP A 363 11.03 25.53 -22.31
N SER A 364 9.90 25.73 -21.65
CA SER A 364 9.56 25.05 -20.40
C SER A 364 8.74 23.80 -20.68
N TYR A 365 8.96 22.72 -19.92
CA TYR A 365 8.32 21.42 -20.12
C TYR A 365 7.46 21.08 -18.91
N TYR A 366 6.16 20.86 -19.16
CA TYR A 366 5.16 20.63 -18.10
C TYR A 366 4.32 19.38 -18.38
N GLY A 367 4.00 18.60 -17.35
CA GLY A 367 2.91 17.64 -17.42
C GLY A 367 1.58 18.36 -17.43
N LYS A 368 0.73 18.16 -18.46
CA LYS A 368 -0.58 18.84 -18.55
C LYS A 368 -1.74 17.86 -18.74
N ASN A 369 -2.06 17.49 -19.98
CA ASN A 369 -3.19 16.58 -20.23
C ASN A 369 -2.80 15.14 -19.88
N ILE A 370 -3.77 14.37 -19.39
CA ILE A 370 -3.64 12.95 -19.07
C ILE A 370 -4.21 12.16 -20.25
N TYR A 371 -3.47 11.14 -20.69
CA TYR A 371 -3.91 10.18 -21.70
C TYR A 371 -4.10 8.80 -21.08
N LYS A 372 -5.11 8.07 -21.54
CA LYS A 372 -5.33 6.65 -21.20
C LYS A 372 -4.92 5.80 -22.40
N TYR A 373 -3.89 5.00 -22.23
CA TYR A 373 -3.35 4.08 -23.24
C TYR A 373 -3.79 2.66 -22.93
N ASN A 374 -4.62 2.06 -23.80
CA ASN A 374 -5.00 0.66 -23.71
C ASN A 374 -3.88 -0.21 -24.27
N THR A 375 -3.38 -1.17 -23.48
CA THR A 375 -2.15 -1.90 -23.81
C THR A 375 -2.34 -3.08 -24.75
N GLU A 376 -3.59 -3.44 -25.07
CA GLU A 376 -3.96 -4.50 -26.00
C GLU A 376 -4.21 -3.92 -27.41
N SER A 377 -5.05 -2.89 -27.52
CA SER A 377 -5.35 -2.22 -28.80
C SER A 377 -4.26 -1.23 -29.23
N LYS A 378 -3.38 -0.81 -28.30
CA LYS A 378 -2.36 0.22 -28.46
C LYS A 378 -2.91 1.62 -28.80
N ILE A 379 -4.18 1.85 -28.52
CA ILE A 379 -4.82 3.16 -28.70
C ILE A 379 -4.64 3.98 -27.43
N ALA A 380 -4.17 5.22 -27.58
CA ALA A 380 -4.26 6.25 -26.55
C ALA A 380 -5.44 7.18 -26.82
N GLN A 381 -6.05 7.72 -25.77
CA GLN A 381 -7.11 8.73 -25.85
C GLN A 381 -6.88 9.79 -24.76
N GLU A 382 -7.25 11.06 -25.02
CA GLU A 382 -7.25 12.09 -23.98
C GLU A 382 -8.27 11.68 -22.90
N PHE A 383 -7.78 11.48 -21.68
CA PHE A 383 -8.55 10.99 -20.54
C PHE A 383 -8.98 12.12 -19.61
N PHE A 384 -8.08 13.06 -19.36
CA PHE A 384 -8.37 14.26 -18.57
C PHE A 384 -7.57 15.44 -19.10
N LYS A 385 -8.26 16.55 -19.37
CA LYS A 385 -7.64 17.77 -19.90
C LYS A 385 -7.18 18.67 -18.77
N ALA A 386 -6.04 19.36 -18.93
CA ALA A 386 -5.60 20.35 -17.96
C ALA A 386 -6.71 21.40 -17.72
N PRO A 387 -7.09 21.70 -16.45
CA PRO A 387 -8.27 22.52 -16.14
C PRO A 387 -8.26 23.91 -16.77
N SER A 388 -7.08 24.51 -16.89
CA SER A 388 -6.82 25.73 -17.65
C SER A 388 -5.38 25.74 -18.17
N LYS A 389 -5.05 26.68 -19.07
CA LYS A 389 -3.75 26.71 -19.77
C LYS A 389 -2.56 26.87 -18.81
N ASP A 390 -2.79 27.62 -17.74
CA ASP A 390 -1.92 27.98 -16.62
C ASP A 390 -1.86 26.91 -15.51
N ARG A 391 -2.39 25.70 -15.72
CA ARG A 391 -2.30 24.59 -14.75
C ARG A 391 -1.41 23.48 -15.28
N SER A 392 -0.59 22.91 -14.39
CA SER A 392 0.23 21.74 -14.67
C SER A 392 0.24 20.76 -13.51
N ILE A 393 0.56 19.52 -13.83
CA ILE A 393 0.77 18.43 -12.89
C ILE A 393 2.01 18.71 -12.03
N TYR A 394 1.87 18.58 -10.71
CA TYR A 394 2.97 18.74 -9.74
C TYR A 394 3.32 17.41 -9.06
N GLY A 395 4.61 17.14 -8.82
CA GLY A 395 5.10 15.85 -8.31
C GLY A 395 4.93 14.73 -9.35
N ALA A 396 4.55 13.53 -8.91
CA ALA A 396 3.87 12.57 -9.79
C ALA A 396 2.54 13.15 -10.30
N GLY A 397 1.79 13.75 -9.37
CA GLY A 397 0.49 14.39 -9.58
C GLY A 397 -0.57 13.55 -10.29
N ILE A 398 -0.38 12.24 -10.38
CA ILE A 398 -1.37 11.23 -10.74
C ILE A 398 -1.28 10.06 -9.76
N GLN A 399 -2.42 9.58 -9.28
CA GLN A 399 -2.52 8.32 -8.54
C GLN A 399 -3.88 7.67 -8.77
N VAL A 400 -3.92 6.34 -8.85
CA VAL A 400 -5.17 5.57 -8.91
C VAL A 400 -5.52 5.09 -7.50
N ASN A 401 -6.77 5.32 -7.07
CA ASN A 401 -7.29 4.72 -5.84
C ASN A 401 -7.47 3.20 -6.05
N PRO A 402 -6.76 2.34 -5.30
CA PRO A 402 -6.78 0.90 -5.52
C PRO A 402 -8.14 0.26 -5.21
N GLN A 403 -8.95 0.88 -4.36
CA GLN A 403 -10.22 0.33 -3.89
C GLN A 403 -11.37 0.52 -4.90
N ASN A 404 -11.38 1.62 -5.65
CA ASN A 404 -12.50 1.98 -6.53
C ASN A 404 -12.11 2.36 -7.99
N GLY A 405 -10.82 2.52 -8.28
CA GLY A 405 -10.32 2.86 -9.62
C GLY A 405 -10.42 4.35 -10.01
N ASP A 406 -10.82 5.25 -9.10
CA ASP A 406 -10.80 6.69 -9.36
C ASP A 406 -9.37 7.21 -9.55
N VAL A 407 -9.18 8.15 -10.46
CA VAL A 407 -7.90 8.80 -10.74
C VAL A 407 -7.85 10.16 -10.07
N TYR A 408 -6.85 10.36 -9.21
CA TYR A 408 -6.60 11.60 -8.48
C TYR A 408 -5.46 12.35 -9.18
N LEU A 409 -5.72 13.61 -9.57
CA LEU A 409 -4.85 14.44 -10.38
C LEU A 409 -4.54 15.75 -9.66
N ILE A 410 -3.26 16.04 -9.43
CA ILE A 410 -2.85 17.24 -8.69
C ILE A 410 -2.40 18.32 -9.67
N TYR A 411 -3.18 19.40 -9.78
CA TYR A 411 -2.86 20.54 -10.63
C TYR A 411 -2.50 21.77 -9.78
N THR A 412 -1.34 22.35 -10.06
CA THR A 412 -0.86 23.63 -9.51
C THR A 412 -0.75 24.67 -10.62
N GLU A 413 -0.70 25.96 -10.28
CA GLU A 413 -0.49 27.04 -11.22
C GLU A 413 0.94 27.09 -11.77
N ASP A 414 1.09 27.39 -13.06
CA ASP A 414 2.37 27.63 -13.70
C ASP A 414 2.98 28.96 -13.21
N GLY A 415 4.18 28.92 -12.63
CA GLY A 415 4.92 30.14 -12.29
C GLY A 415 5.89 29.98 -11.13
N TYR A 416 5.97 31.01 -10.30
CA TYR A 416 6.88 31.10 -9.14
C TYR A 416 6.20 31.79 -7.94
N GLY A 417 6.71 31.56 -6.73
CA GLY A 417 6.16 32.19 -5.52
C GLY A 417 4.67 31.89 -5.34
N THR A 418 3.83 32.92 -5.26
CA THR A 418 2.39 32.83 -4.94
C THR A 418 1.57 31.94 -5.88
N HIS A 419 2.04 31.67 -7.10
CA HIS A 419 1.42 30.70 -8.00
C HIS A 419 1.28 29.30 -7.34
N TYR A 420 2.24 28.90 -6.49
CA TYR A 420 2.19 27.64 -5.74
C TYR A 420 1.18 27.61 -4.57
N LEU A 421 0.52 28.73 -4.25
CA LEU A 421 -0.64 28.74 -3.34
C LEU A 421 -1.90 28.21 -4.02
N ASN A 422 -1.91 28.08 -5.34
CA ASN A 422 -3.11 27.77 -6.12
C ASN A 422 -3.02 26.33 -6.65
N THR A 423 -3.20 25.36 -5.74
CA THR A 423 -3.19 23.92 -6.01
C THR A 423 -4.56 23.29 -5.74
N ASN A 424 -5.00 22.37 -6.60
CA ASN A 424 -6.24 21.61 -6.45
C ASN A 424 -6.04 20.14 -6.83
N ILE A 425 -6.77 19.24 -6.16
CA ILE A 425 -6.77 17.81 -6.49
C ILE A 425 -8.10 17.48 -7.17
N TYR A 426 -8.03 17.06 -8.42
CA TYR A 426 -9.18 16.67 -9.25
C TYR A 426 -9.37 15.16 -9.15
N VAL A 427 -10.60 14.70 -8.98
CA VAL A 427 -10.95 13.28 -8.95
C VAL A 427 -11.76 12.96 -10.20
N ALA A 428 -11.30 11.98 -10.99
CA ALA A 428 -11.96 11.52 -12.21
C ALA A 428 -12.31 10.03 -12.12
N ASP A 429 -13.41 9.62 -12.74
CA ASP A 429 -13.76 8.22 -12.93
C ASP A 429 -12.74 7.53 -13.84
N GLY A 430 -12.08 6.46 -13.37
CA GLY A 430 -11.02 5.78 -14.12
C GLY A 430 -11.46 5.15 -15.43
N GLN A 431 -12.73 4.80 -15.58
CA GLN A 431 -13.22 4.21 -16.83
C GLN A 431 -13.43 5.28 -17.90
N SER A 432 -14.13 6.36 -17.57
CA SER A 432 -14.62 7.37 -18.52
C SER A 432 -13.85 8.70 -18.56
N GLY A 433 -13.00 9.00 -17.57
CA GLY A 433 -12.34 10.31 -17.44
C GLY A 433 -13.24 11.42 -16.89
N THR A 434 -14.51 11.12 -16.60
CA THR A 434 -15.48 12.09 -16.10
C THR A 434 -15.05 12.63 -14.73
N GLN A 435 -14.90 13.96 -14.62
CA GLN A 435 -14.59 14.62 -13.36
C GLN A 435 -15.73 14.41 -12.34
N LYS A 436 -15.42 13.79 -11.21
CA LYS A 436 -16.34 13.52 -10.08
C LYS A 436 -16.28 14.63 -9.05
N GLN A 437 -15.09 15.17 -8.77
CA GLN A 437 -14.88 16.14 -7.70
C GLN A 437 -13.67 17.05 -8.00
N ILE A 438 -13.69 18.26 -7.44
CA ILE A 438 -12.50 19.08 -7.20
C ILE A 438 -12.36 19.23 -5.68
N ILE A 439 -11.16 18.92 -5.16
CA ILE A 439 -10.78 19.09 -3.76
C ILE A 439 -9.89 20.33 -3.68
N ASP A 440 -10.24 21.25 -2.78
CA ASP A 440 -9.44 22.42 -2.49
C ASP A 440 -8.14 22.03 -1.75
N TYR A 441 -7.01 22.56 -2.22
CA TYR A 441 -5.70 22.42 -1.60
C TYR A 441 -4.91 23.73 -1.69
N THR A 442 -5.62 24.85 -1.77
CA THR A 442 -5.06 26.18 -1.97
C THR A 442 -4.62 26.84 -0.65
N GLY A 443 -4.06 28.05 -0.74
CA GLY A 443 -3.83 28.95 0.41
C GLY A 443 -2.58 28.68 1.25
N LYS A 444 -1.86 27.56 1.05
CA LYS A 444 -0.55 27.29 1.65
C LYS A 444 0.40 26.65 0.64
N TYR A 445 1.69 26.93 0.79
CA TYR A 445 2.76 26.34 0.00
C TYR A 445 2.96 24.85 0.37
N TRP A 446 2.21 23.97 -0.30
CA TRP A 446 2.22 22.54 0.00
C TRP A 446 3.24 21.74 -0.82
N PHE A 447 3.41 22.05 -2.11
CA PHE A 447 4.28 21.29 -3.03
C PHE A 447 4.04 19.75 -2.95
N PRO A 448 2.85 19.25 -3.33
CA PRO A 448 2.49 17.84 -3.14
C PRO A 448 3.20 16.89 -4.13
N SER A 449 4.12 16.06 -3.64
CA SER A 449 4.92 15.15 -4.49
C SER A 449 4.17 13.88 -4.89
N SER A 450 3.36 13.31 -3.99
CA SER A 450 2.61 12.06 -4.25
C SER A 450 1.35 11.91 -3.39
N ILE A 451 0.41 11.07 -3.85
CA ILE A 451 -0.80 10.64 -3.12
C ILE A 451 -0.66 9.16 -2.74
N VAL A 452 -1.16 8.80 -1.55
CA VAL A 452 -1.11 7.43 -1.01
C VAL A 452 -2.48 7.02 -0.45
N PHE A 453 -2.85 5.76 -0.67
CA PHE A 453 -4.08 5.12 -0.17
C PHE A 453 -3.72 3.94 0.76
N LYS A 454 -4.65 3.54 1.63
CA LYS A 454 -4.54 2.38 2.54
C LYS A 454 -5.69 1.40 2.32
#